data_AF-A0A5J5DFH9-F1
#
_entry.id   AF-A0A5J5DFH9-F1
#
_cell.length_a   1.000
_cell.length_b   1.000
_cell.length_c   1.000
_cell.angle_alpha   90.00
_cell.angle_beta   90.00
_cell.angle_gamma   90.00
#
_symmetry.space_group_name_H-M   'P 1'
#
loop_
_entity.id
_entity.type
_entity.pdbx_description
1 polymer ?
#
loop_
_entity_poly.entity_id
_entity_poly.type
_entity_poly.pdbx_seq_one_letter_code
_entity_poly.pdbx_strand_id
1 'polypeptide(L)'
;MWVYEENINGRKLTDIINTEHENVKYLPGYKLPENVVAVPELRDAAEGADLLVFVVPHQFIRNLCDEMVGCVSTNARGITLIKGIDEGPGGLKLISDIIREKMGIDVSVLMGANIANEVAAEKFCETT
;
A
#
# COMPACT_ATOMS: atom_id res chain seq x y z
N MET A 1 3.02 -3.41 -7.63
CA MET A 1 2.91 -2.33 -6.63
C MET A 1 2.12 -1.19 -7.25
N TRP A 2 0.94 -0.89 -6.72
CA TRP A 2 0.16 0.24 -7.21
C TRP A 2 0.89 1.57 -6.94
N VAL A 3 0.91 2.46 -7.93
CA VAL A 3 1.48 3.81 -7.85
C VAL A 3 0.49 4.76 -8.49
N TYR A 4 -0.02 5.73 -7.74
CA TYR A 4 -0.81 6.80 -8.32
C TYR A 4 0.02 7.53 -9.38
N GLU A 5 -0.48 7.58 -10.62
CA GLU A 5 0.31 8.07 -11.74
C GLU A 5 0.53 9.57 -11.65
N GLU A 6 1.80 9.97 -11.71
CA GLU A 6 2.20 11.37 -11.64
C GLU A 6 3.26 11.67 -12.68
N ASN A 7 3.32 12.93 -13.12
CA ASN A 7 4.34 13.38 -14.07
C ASN A 7 5.51 14.02 -13.32
N ILE A 8 6.70 13.45 -13.45
CA ILE A 8 7.96 13.95 -12.90
C ILE A 8 8.86 14.34 -14.08
N ASN A 9 9.07 15.65 -14.27
CA ASN A 9 9.93 16.19 -15.33
C ASN A 9 9.62 15.65 -16.74
N GLY A 10 8.34 15.47 -17.06
CA GLY A 10 7.89 14.98 -18.37
C GLY A 10 7.76 13.46 -18.49
N ARG A 11 8.11 12.70 -17.45
CA ARG A 11 8.02 11.23 -17.42
C ARG A 11 7.00 10.76 -16.40
N LYS A 12 6.34 9.64 -16.68
CA LYS A 12 5.46 8.96 -15.71
C LYS A 12 6.27 8.42 -14.55
N LEU A 13 5.76 8.55 -13.33
CA LEU A 13 6.42 8.06 -12.12
C LEU A 13 6.57 6.53 -12.17
N THR A 14 5.57 5.82 -12.70
CA THR A 14 5.65 4.37 -12.92
C THR A 14 6.79 3.98 -13.85
N ASP A 15 6.97 4.69 -14.97
CA ASP A 15 8.07 4.46 -15.91
C ASP A 15 9.43 4.71 -15.26
N ILE A 16 9.56 5.77 -14.44
CA ILE A 16 10.80 6.04 -13.69
C ILE A 16 11.08 4.90 -12.72
N ILE A 17 10.09 4.48 -11.93
CA ILE A 17 10.26 3.39 -10.96
C ILE A 17 10.64 2.08 -11.68
N ASN A 18 9.99 1.74 -12.79
CA ASN A 18 10.24 0.49 -13.50
C ASN A 18 11.58 0.48 -14.26
N THR A 19 12.13 1.64 -14.63
CA THR A 19 13.39 1.71 -15.40
C THR A 19 14.60 2.00 -14.51
N GLU A 20 14.43 2.82 -13.47
CA GLU A 20 15.52 3.25 -12.60
C GLU A 20 15.49 2.55 -11.24
N HIS A 21 14.46 1.73 -10.99
CA HIS A 21 14.22 1.04 -9.72
C HIS A 21 14.29 2.00 -8.54
N GLU A 22 13.68 3.18 -8.66
CA GLU A 22 13.71 4.21 -7.62
C GLU A 22 12.44 5.05 -7.63
N ASN A 23 11.83 5.22 -6.46
CA ASN A 23 10.75 6.19 -6.30
C ASN A 23 11.33 7.57 -5.98
N VAL A 24 11.77 8.26 -7.02
CA VAL A 24 12.48 9.55 -6.95
C VAL A 24 11.70 10.66 -6.21
N LYS A 25 10.39 10.51 -6.06
CA LYS A 25 9.53 11.47 -5.38
C LYS A 25 9.37 11.18 -3.89
N TYR A 26 9.08 9.91 -3.55
CA TYR A 26 8.66 9.53 -2.19
C TYR A 26 9.74 8.84 -1.37
N LEU A 27 10.77 8.27 -2.00
CA LEU A 27 11.90 7.64 -1.33
C LEU A 27 13.20 7.83 -2.15
N PRO A 28 13.64 9.09 -2.36
CA PRO A 28 14.83 9.37 -3.17
C PRO A 28 16.10 8.79 -2.54
N GLY A 29 17.00 8.28 -3.38
CA GLY A 29 18.30 7.74 -2.99
C GLY A 29 18.31 6.27 -2.59
N TYR A 30 17.16 5.56 -2.65
CA TYR A 30 17.06 4.14 -2.33
C TYR A 30 16.56 3.34 -3.53
N LYS A 31 17.31 2.30 -3.90
CA LYS A 31 16.93 1.39 -4.98
C LYS A 31 15.93 0.35 -4.48
N LEU A 32 14.83 0.22 -5.22
CA LEU A 32 13.89 -0.88 -5.10
C LEU A 32 14.49 -2.13 -5.75
N PRO A 33 14.17 -3.33 -5.25
CA PRO A 33 14.56 -4.58 -5.91
C PRO A 33 14.04 -4.66 -7.35
N GLU A 34 14.78 -5.35 -8.23
CA GLU A 34 14.44 -5.46 -9.66
C GLU A 34 13.08 -6.14 -9.93
N ASN A 35 12.60 -6.95 -8.98
CA ASN A 35 11.31 -7.63 -9.07
C ASN A 35 10.11 -6.76 -8.60
N VAL A 36 10.34 -5.51 -8.20
CA VAL A 36 9.26 -4.57 -7.87
C VAL A 36 8.80 -3.85 -9.13
N VAL A 37 7.55 -4.10 -9.52
CA VAL A 37 6.91 -3.48 -10.68
C VAL A 37 5.88 -2.44 -10.23
N ALA A 38 6.03 -1.20 -10.66
CA ALA A 38 5.07 -0.11 -10.50
C ALA A 38 3.95 -0.21 -11.54
N VAL A 39 2.69 -0.15 -11.07
CA VAL A 39 1.48 -0.30 -11.89
C VAL A 39 0.55 0.88 -11.60
N PRO A 40 0.07 1.63 -12.61
CA PRO A 40 -0.77 2.81 -12.39
C PRO A 40 -2.22 2.46 -12.05
N GLU A 41 -2.74 1.39 -12.63
CA GLU A 41 -4.12 0.93 -12.43
C GLU A 41 -4.19 0.03 -11.19
N LEU A 42 -5.04 0.40 -10.23
CA LEU A 42 -5.14 -0.32 -8.96
C LEU A 42 -5.64 -1.75 -9.15
N ARG A 43 -6.62 -1.95 -10.02
CA ARG A 43 -7.19 -3.27 -10.32
C ARG A 43 -6.13 -4.20 -10.89
N ASP A 44 -5.36 -3.74 -11.87
CA ASP A 44 -4.26 -4.52 -12.46
C ASP A 44 -3.19 -4.88 -11.44
N ALA A 45 -2.92 -3.98 -10.48
CA ALA A 45 -1.97 -4.23 -9.41
C ALA A 45 -2.45 -5.24 -8.36
N ALA A 46 -3.77 -5.38 -8.19
CA ALA A 46 -4.40 -6.22 -7.17
C ALA A 46 -4.95 -7.55 -7.72
N GLU A 47 -5.23 -7.63 -9.02
CA GLU A 47 -5.81 -8.81 -9.65
C GLU A 47 -4.91 -10.03 -9.47
N GLY A 48 -5.51 -11.14 -9.03
CA GLY A 48 -4.79 -12.40 -8.80
C GLY A 48 -3.84 -12.40 -7.60
N ALA A 49 -3.78 -11.34 -6.79
CA ALA A 49 -2.94 -11.31 -5.59
C ALA A 49 -3.47 -12.23 -4.49
N ASP A 50 -2.62 -13.13 -3.98
CA ASP A 50 -2.89 -13.94 -2.79
C ASP A 50 -2.67 -13.18 -1.48
N LEU A 51 -1.81 -12.14 -1.50
CA LEU A 51 -1.47 -11.30 -0.36
C LEU A 51 -1.48 -9.83 -0.76
N LEU A 52 -2.23 -9.01 -0.03
CA LEU A 52 -2.30 -7.56 -0.21
C LEU A 52 -1.65 -6.85 0.97
N VAL A 53 -0.73 -5.94 0.67
CA VAL A 53 -0.07 -5.09 1.67
C VAL A 53 -0.60 -3.67 1.52
N PHE A 54 -1.40 -3.23 2.49
CA PHE A 54 -2.02 -1.91 2.49
C PHE A 54 -1.10 -0.90 3.20
N VAL A 55 -0.48 0.01 2.44
CA VAL A 55 0.47 1.02 2.94
C VAL A 55 0.20 2.38 2.27
N VAL A 56 -1.00 2.91 2.48
CA VAL A 56 -1.46 4.18 1.89
C VAL A 56 -1.91 5.14 3.00
N PRO A 57 -1.98 6.46 2.76
CA PRO A 57 -2.59 7.37 3.72
C PRO A 57 -4.03 6.94 4.04
N HIS A 58 -4.38 6.90 5.34
CA HIS A 58 -5.63 6.29 5.82
C HIS A 58 -6.89 6.85 5.16
N GLN A 59 -6.91 8.14 4.81
CA GLN A 59 -8.02 8.82 4.17
C GLN A 59 -8.43 8.22 2.81
N PHE A 60 -7.56 7.47 2.13
CA PHE A 60 -7.84 6.88 0.83
C PHE A 60 -8.37 5.43 0.90
N ILE A 61 -8.26 4.77 2.06
CA ILE A 61 -8.44 3.32 2.14
C ILE A 61 -9.84 2.86 1.73
N ARG A 62 -10.87 3.64 2.05
CA ARG A 62 -12.27 3.29 1.72
C ARG A 62 -12.48 3.21 0.22
N ASN A 63 -12.07 4.25 -0.51
CA ASN A 63 -12.24 4.33 -1.96
C ASN A 63 -11.39 3.27 -2.67
N LEU A 64 -10.16 3.04 -2.22
CA LEU A 64 -9.29 2.01 -2.79
C LEU A 64 -9.88 0.61 -2.60
N CYS A 65 -10.43 0.32 -1.41
CA CYS A 65 -11.13 -0.95 -1.20
C CYS A 65 -12.33 -1.08 -2.15
N ASP A 66 -13.17 -0.04 -2.27
CA ASP A 66 -14.34 -0.06 -3.15
C ASP A 66 -13.98 -0.34 -4.62
N GLU A 67 -12.85 0.18 -5.08
CA GLU A 67 -12.34 -0.08 -6.43
C GLU A 67 -11.82 -1.51 -6.60
N MET A 68 -11.26 -2.12 -5.56
CA MET A 68 -10.73 -3.50 -5.58
C MET A 68 -11.79 -4.58 -5.28
N VAL A 69 -12.98 -4.22 -4.82
CA VAL A 69 -14.05 -5.21 -4.57
C VAL A 69 -14.32 -6.00 -5.85
N GLY A 70 -14.23 -7.32 -5.74
CA GLY A 70 -14.50 -8.27 -6.82
C GLY A 70 -13.31 -8.58 -7.75
N CYS A 71 -12.17 -7.88 -7.64
CA CYS A 71 -10.95 -8.26 -8.38
C CYS A 71 -9.98 -9.14 -7.55
N VAL A 72 -10.19 -9.20 -6.25
CA VAL A 72 -9.37 -9.98 -5.31
C VAL A 72 -10.12 -11.24 -4.87
N SER A 73 -9.40 -12.36 -4.79
CA SER A 73 -9.93 -13.62 -4.26
C SER A 73 -10.33 -13.48 -2.79
N THR A 74 -11.46 -14.07 -2.39
CA THR A 74 -11.86 -14.13 -0.97
C THR A 74 -10.92 -14.98 -0.11
N ASN A 75 -10.08 -15.82 -0.75
CA ASN A 75 -9.04 -16.59 -0.06
C ASN A 75 -7.74 -15.80 0.15
N ALA A 76 -7.62 -14.62 -0.47
CA ALA A 76 -6.47 -13.76 -0.28
C ALA A 76 -6.38 -13.27 1.18
N ARG A 77 -5.18 -12.86 1.59
CA ARG A 77 -4.93 -12.26 2.89
C ARG A 77 -4.52 -10.81 2.73
N GLY A 78 -4.88 -10.00 3.70
CA GLY A 78 -4.42 -8.62 3.82
C GLY A 78 -3.44 -8.45 4.97
N ILE A 79 -2.57 -7.47 4.86
CA ILE A 79 -1.85 -6.88 6.00
C ILE A 79 -1.83 -5.36 5.84
N THR A 80 -2.18 -4.63 6.89
CA THR A 80 -2.16 -3.16 6.87
C THR A 80 -1.07 -2.60 7.77
N LEU A 81 -0.31 -1.65 7.22
CA LEU A 81 0.70 -0.86 7.93
C LEU A 81 0.18 0.56 8.23
N ILE A 82 -1.09 0.82 7.92
CA ILE A 82 -1.70 2.14 8.06
C ILE A 82 -1.94 2.40 9.55
N LYS A 83 -1.14 3.30 10.11
CA LYS A 83 -1.32 3.79 11.48
C LYS A 83 -2.48 4.77 11.53
N GLY A 84 -3.39 4.54 12.48
CA GLY A 84 -4.52 5.43 12.73
C GLY A 84 -5.82 4.66 12.96
N ILE A 85 -6.87 5.45 13.15
CA ILE A 85 -8.26 5.00 13.28
C ILE A 85 -9.11 5.91 12.42
N ASP A 86 -10.26 5.41 11.99
CA ASP A 86 -11.25 6.21 11.28
C ASP A 86 -12.44 6.51 12.20
N GLU A 87 -13.18 7.56 11.89
CA GLU A 87 -14.39 7.95 12.61
C GLU A 87 -15.62 7.71 11.74
N GLY A 88 -16.66 7.11 12.30
CA GLY A 88 -17.92 6.88 11.62
C GLY A 88 -19.13 7.05 12.54
N PRO A 89 -20.35 6.82 12.03
CA PRO A 89 -21.59 6.98 12.80
C PRO A 89 -21.64 6.14 14.08
N GLY A 90 -20.88 5.03 14.13
CA GLY A 90 -20.75 4.16 15.30
C GLY A 90 -19.55 4.46 16.20
N GLY A 91 -18.87 5.58 16.00
CA GLY A 91 -17.65 5.95 16.71
C GLY A 91 -16.36 5.55 15.98
N LEU A 92 -15.33 5.24 16.76
CA LEU A 92 -13.99 4.93 16.25
C LEU A 92 -13.94 3.53 15.66
N LYS A 93 -13.22 3.39 14.54
CA LYS A 93 -13.07 2.13 13.83
C LYS A 93 -11.62 1.89 13.41
N LEU A 94 -11.15 0.66 13.56
CA LEU A 94 -9.81 0.29 13.11
C LEU A 94 -9.76 0.24 11.58
N ILE A 95 -8.63 0.66 11.00
CA ILE A 95 -8.41 0.56 9.55
C ILE A 95 -8.49 -0.89 9.07
N SER A 96 -7.97 -1.84 9.86
CA SER A 96 -8.05 -3.26 9.56
C SER A 96 -9.51 -3.74 9.48
N ASP A 97 -10.39 -3.29 10.37
CA ASP A 97 -11.82 -3.66 10.33
C ASP A 97 -12.53 -3.09 9.11
N ILE A 98 -12.17 -1.86 8.70
CA ILE A 98 -12.71 -1.26 7.46
C ILE A 98 -12.33 -2.10 6.24
N ILE A 99 -11.07 -2.51 6.15
CA ILE A 99 -10.59 -3.34 5.05
C ILE A 99 -11.28 -4.71 5.08
N ARG A 100 -11.35 -5.37 6.25
CA ARG A 100 -12.04 -6.68 6.40
C ARG A 100 -13.49 -6.61 5.94
N GLU A 101 -14.23 -5.60 6.37
CA GLU A 101 -15.65 -5.45 6.01
C GLU A 101 -15.87 -5.16 4.53
N LYS A 102 -15.04 -4.31 3.92
CA LYS A 102 -15.18 -3.95 2.50
C LYS A 102 -14.73 -5.07 1.57
N MET A 103 -13.58 -5.68 1.87
CA MET A 103 -12.94 -6.65 0.98
C MET A 103 -13.36 -8.09 1.24
N GLY A 104 -13.92 -8.40 2.42
CA GLY A 104 -14.31 -9.75 2.78
C GLY A 104 -13.13 -10.72 2.95
N ILE A 105 -11.92 -10.19 3.20
CA ILE A 105 -10.71 -10.96 3.43
C ILE A 105 -10.23 -10.80 4.87
N ASP A 106 -9.47 -11.77 5.37
CA ASP A 106 -8.80 -11.63 6.65
C ASP A 106 -7.59 -10.70 6.53
N VAL A 107 -7.38 -9.85 7.52
CA VAL A 107 -6.39 -8.78 7.49
C VAL A 107 -5.58 -8.81 8.79
N SER A 108 -4.26 -8.91 8.68
CA SER A 108 -3.35 -8.68 9.81
C SER A 108 -2.92 -7.22 9.87
N VAL A 109 -2.22 -6.83 10.94
CA VAL A 109 -1.63 -5.50 11.09
C VAL A 109 -0.14 -5.64 11.32
N LEU A 110 0.63 -4.67 10.84
CA LEU A 110 2.06 -4.53 11.17
C LEU A 110 2.29 -3.12 11.72
N MET A 111 2.57 -3.02 13.01
CA MET A 111 2.67 -1.76 13.75
C MET A 111 3.96 -1.71 14.56
N GLY A 112 4.60 -0.55 14.64
CA GLY A 112 5.80 -0.41 15.45
C GLY A 112 6.48 0.95 15.36
N ALA A 113 7.69 1.02 15.92
CA ALA A 113 8.57 2.16 15.81
C ALA A 113 9.39 2.05 14.51
N ASN A 114 8.72 2.32 13.39
CA ASN A 114 9.28 2.24 12.05
C ASN A 114 9.15 3.59 11.33
N ILE A 115 10.30 4.20 11.02
CA ILE A 115 10.41 5.39 10.17
C ILE A 115 10.91 4.91 8.80
N ALA A 116 10.18 5.20 7.73
CA ALA A 116 10.45 4.65 6.39
C ALA A 116 11.91 4.85 5.93
N ASN A 117 12.47 6.05 6.14
CA ASN A 117 13.86 6.35 5.79
C ASN A 117 14.89 5.55 6.61
N GLU A 118 14.56 5.21 7.86
CA GLU A 118 15.46 4.42 8.71
C GLU A 118 15.42 2.95 8.31
N VAL A 119 14.23 2.43 8.00
CA VAL A 119 14.05 1.09 7.45
C VAL A 119 14.78 0.95 6.11
N ALA A 120 14.62 1.93 5.22
CA ALA A 120 15.31 1.94 3.93
C ALA A 120 16.85 2.04 4.07
N ALA A 121 17.33 2.68 5.13
CA ALA A 121 18.75 2.77 5.49
C ALA A 121 19.27 1.55 6.29
N GLU A 122 18.50 0.47 6.38
CA GLU A 122 18.84 -0.77 7.11
C GLU A 122 19.18 -0.54 8.60
N LYS A 123 18.60 0.51 9.20
CA LYS A 123 18.75 0.76 10.63
C LYS A 123 17.80 -0.12 11.43
N PHE A 124 18.16 -0.36 12.68
CA PHE A 124 17.31 -1.08 13.62
C PHE A 124 15.93 -0.43 13.74
N CYS A 125 14.89 -1.22 13.49
CA CYS A 125 13.49 -0.84 13.62
C CYS A 125 12.73 -2.01 14.27
N GLU A 126 11.69 -1.70 15.04
CA GLU A 126 10.85 -2.71 15.70
C GLU A 126 9.44 -2.69 15.12
N THR A 127 8.87 -3.87 14.89
CA THR A 127 7.46 -4.03 14.52
C THR A 127 6.87 -5.30 15.12
N THR A 128 5.57 -5.26 15.39
CA THR A 128 4.73 -6.40 15.78
C THR A 128 3.60 -6.58 14.77
#